data_AF-A0A1I6Y467-F1
#
_entry.id   AF-A0A1I6Y467-F1
#
_cell.length_a   1.000
_cell.length_b   1.000
_cell.length_c   1.000
_cell.angle_alpha   90.00
_cell.angle_beta   90.00
_cell.angle_gamma   90.00
#
_symmetry.space_group_name_H-M   'P 1'
#
loop_
_entity.id
_entity.type
_entity.pdbx_description
1 polymer ?
#
loop_
_entity_poly.entity_id
_entity_poly.type
_entity_poly.pdbx_seq_one_letter_code
_entity_poly.pdbx_strand_id
1 'polypeptide(L)'
;MFRSALYSLLAILLASSIIFYLIDNTEESQTSTTYQASSLANFDSSSSVQDKDVDEELVGVFYMPSWNTSPDPAIDRDSFWSCLTGREDCSSIQNPGIWGPKGRIYNAKYPYEGPYLDRKPIKELKGFYKRDDPEVIKKQLEYMKSYGIDFFAYDWFFGRNYYYHLDFAPQSKIYYPKGWKKDPAISGRVAVPGMVEWGDPLEVLLNVNASLPKEKQMKWAINWCDDSNERWMAWLKIGSPEEMARKANYEGEKPDKALYLKVHEKITQLWIDEYFSRGDYLTGKDGRPIVYFYFPQDAESRAAYYGLKMKDLLDLSQKTAQKAGLKGIKFIAVASGPMLEHERIYGLPTLWKANNPAKPWEGGEYQKRQLLQEYVPRLKSMGFEGMTAYVYHNFMNKDNKSFADMRETYSGHWTMWSEKFKNDPDFEYQVPTAMGWDMRPAGGTWPQPSGFPSEPQKDRVHSDKNSFTAMLKEAQQISKKYRSSNGNTVMVCCWNEYLEGNYIEPTEGHGFDYLEAIQSVFGN
;
A
#
# COMPACT_ATOMS: atom_id res chain seq x y z
N MET A 1 -1.73 -5.72 -3.80
CA MET A 1 -1.39 -6.56 -2.63
C MET A 1 -0.52 -7.73 -3.10
N PHE A 2 -0.69 -8.98 -2.69
CA PHE A 2 0.41 -9.97 -2.74
C PHE A 2 1.23 -10.04 -4.05
N ARG A 3 0.64 -10.15 -5.24
CA ARG A 3 1.47 -10.19 -6.47
C ARG A 3 2.25 -8.89 -6.74
N SER A 4 1.66 -7.73 -6.47
CA SER A 4 2.32 -6.43 -6.71
C SER A 4 3.45 -6.16 -5.70
N ALA A 5 3.30 -6.59 -4.44
CA ALA A 5 4.39 -6.59 -3.46
C ALA A 5 5.48 -7.63 -3.82
N LEU A 6 5.08 -8.86 -4.19
CA LEU A 6 5.99 -9.95 -4.53
C LEU A 6 7.01 -9.57 -5.62
N TYR A 7 6.63 -8.81 -6.66
CA TYR A 7 7.53 -8.50 -7.79
C TYR A 7 8.84 -7.78 -7.41
N SER A 8 9.02 -7.37 -6.16
CA SER A 8 10.22 -6.70 -5.63
C SER A 8 11.30 -7.64 -5.04
N LEU A 9 11.11 -8.97 -5.08
CA LEU A 9 11.85 -9.95 -4.25
C LEU A 9 12.55 -11.06 -5.07
N LEU A 10 13.48 -10.73 -5.97
CA LEU A 10 13.85 -11.71 -7.02
C LEU A 10 15.31 -11.74 -7.51
N ALA A 11 16.24 -11.48 -6.60
CA ALA A 11 17.68 -11.49 -6.85
C ALA A 11 18.36 -12.85 -6.52
N ILE A 12 19.29 -13.25 -7.41
CA ILE A 12 20.48 -14.10 -7.13
C ILE A 12 20.28 -15.61 -6.85
N LEU A 13 20.88 -16.44 -7.71
CA LEU A 13 21.91 -17.41 -7.29
C LEU A 13 22.67 -18.04 -8.47
N LEU A 14 24.01 -17.89 -8.48
CA LEU A 14 24.97 -18.90 -8.96
C LEU A 14 26.41 -18.49 -8.57
N ALA A 15 27.25 -19.51 -8.29
CA ALA A 15 28.62 -19.43 -7.74
C ALA A 15 28.70 -18.96 -6.25
N SER A 16 29.48 -19.58 -5.36
CA SER A 16 30.55 -20.60 -5.50
C SER A 16 30.56 -21.58 -4.33
N SER A 17 31.14 -22.77 -4.52
CA SER A 17 31.36 -23.76 -3.46
C SER A 17 32.86 -23.96 -3.16
N ILE A 18 33.16 -24.35 -1.92
CA ILE A 18 34.39 -24.99 -1.39
C ILE A 18 35.66 -24.10 -1.27
N ILE A 19 36.18 -23.94 -0.03
CA ILE A 19 37.49 -24.45 0.48
C ILE A 19 37.88 -23.81 1.85
N PHE A 20 37.98 -24.64 2.91
CA PHE A 20 38.94 -24.65 4.07
C PHE A 20 39.18 -23.38 4.96
N TYR A 21 39.49 -23.40 6.27
CA TYR A 21 39.50 -24.42 7.37
C TYR A 21 39.74 -23.72 8.75
N LEU A 22 39.25 -24.31 9.87
CA LEU A 22 39.72 -24.21 11.30
C LEU A 22 39.69 -22.91 12.15
N ILE A 23 39.18 -23.07 13.39
CA ILE A 23 39.78 -22.73 14.74
C ILE A 23 40.11 -21.24 15.03
N ASP A 24 39.85 -20.64 16.21
CA ASP A 24 39.81 -21.16 17.61
C ASP A 24 38.74 -20.48 18.51
N ASN A 25 38.68 -20.95 19.77
CA ASN A 25 37.90 -20.48 20.91
C ASN A 25 38.34 -19.09 21.44
N THR A 26 37.43 -18.41 22.15
CA THR A 26 37.67 -17.95 23.55
C THR A 26 36.38 -17.57 24.29
N GLU A 27 36.36 -17.86 25.60
CA GLU A 27 35.47 -17.27 26.62
C GLU A 27 35.82 -15.77 26.81
N GLU A 28 35.13 -14.87 27.51
CA GLU A 28 34.17 -14.87 28.63
C GLU A 28 33.31 -13.56 28.46
N SER A 29 32.39 -13.07 29.30
CA SER A 29 31.93 -13.40 30.66
C SER A 29 30.44 -12.96 30.83
N GLN A 30 30.01 -12.60 32.05
CA GLN A 30 28.77 -11.87 32.33
C GLN A 30 29.09 -10.64 33.20
N THR A 31 28.42 -9.50 32.97
CA THR A 31 28.25 -8.47 33.99
C THR A 31 26.80 -8.00 34.05
N SER A 32 26.27 -7.92 35.27
CA SER A 32 24.93 -7.45 35.58
C SER A 32 24.96 -5.96 35.96
N THR A 33 23.90 -5.24 35.62
CA THR A 33 23.66 -3.89 36.16
C THR A 33 22.18 -3.69 36.49
N THR A 34 21.94 -3.21 37.71
CA THR A 34 20.63 -2.96 38.30
C THR A 34 19.97 -1.72 37.72
N TYR A 35 18.71 -1.83 37.30
CA TYR A 35 17.84 -0.70 37.01
C TYR A 35 17.17 -0.17 38.27
N GLN A 36 17.23 1.14 38.48
CA GLN A 36 16.47 1.85 39.51
C GLN A 36 15.47 2.78 38.82
N ALA A 37 14.19 2.66 39.21
CA ALA A 37 13.11 3.44 38.62
C ALA A 37 13.11 4.88 39.15
N SER A 38 12.77 5.84 38.29
CA SER A 38 12.42 7.21 38.67
C SER A 38 11.11 7.63 37.97
N SER A 39 10.36 8.50 38.63
CA SER A 39 8.92 8.62 38.48
C SER A 39 8.44 9.79 37.61
N LEU A 40 7.31 9.57 36.96
CA LEU A 40 6.32 10.52 36.45
C LEU A 40 6.43 11.97 36.96
N ALA A 41 6.42 12.92 36.04
CA ALA A 41 6.12 14.33 36.28
C ALA A 41 4.88 14.74 35.45
N ASN A 42 3.95 15.47 36.08
CA ASN A 42 2.72 15.94 35.43
C ASN A 42 3.01 17.06 34.43
N PHE A 43 2.33 17.04 33.29
CA PHE A 43 2.28 18.18 32.36
C PHE A 43 1.01 19.00 32.59
N ASP A 44 1.18 20.32 32.75
CA ASP A 44 0.10 21.28 32.89
C ASP A 44 -0.32 21.83 31.52
N SER A 45 -1.62 22.08 31.32
CA SER A 45 -2.20 22.30 30.00
C SER A 45 -2.42 23.79 29.70
N SER A 46 -1.49 24.42 28.98
CA SER A 46 -1.83 25.58 28.15
C SER A 46 -0.83 25.82 27.01
N SER A 47 -1.28 25.64 25.77
CA SER A 47 -0.69 26.31 24.61
C SER A 47 -1.79 26.64 23.59
N SER A 48 -1.82 27.91 23.19
CA SER A 48 -2.63 28.41 22.09
C SER A 48 -2.18 27.82 20.76
N VAL A 49 -3.09 27.70 19.80
CA VAL A 49 -2.79 27.33 18.41
C VAL A 49 -1.77 28.33 17.83
N GLN A 50 -0.50 27.93 17.80
CA GLN A 50 0.50 28.49 16.90
C GLN A 50 0.46 27.67 15.61
N ASP A 51 0.73 28.32 14.47
CA ASP A 51 1.05 27.59 13.24
C ASP A 51 2.22 26.64 13.52
N LYS A 52 2.08 25.37 13.14
CA LYS A 52 3.16 24.37 13.27
C LYS A 52 4.44 24.93 12.64
N ASP A 53 5.55 24.80 13.35
CA ASP A 53 6.78 25.48 12.99
C ASP A 53 7.27 25.01 11.61
N VAL A 54 7.93 25.89 10.85
CA VAL A 54 8.37 25.61 9.47
C VAL A 54 9.47 24.52 9.44
N ASP A 55 9.96 24.13 10.62
CA ASP A 55 10.97 23.12 10.87
C ASP A 55 10.46 21.72 11.25
N GLU A 56 9.15 21.49 11.35
CA GLU A 56 8.58 20.16 11.63
C GLU A 56 8.49 19.27 10.37
N GLU A 57 8.68 17.95 10.57
CA GLU A 57 8.43 16.93 9.56
C GLU A 57 6.94 16.55 9.54
N LEU A 58 6.38 16.34 8.34
CA LEU A 58 5.02 15.82 8.17
C LEU A 58 5.07 14.29 8.16
N VAL A 59 4.50 13.65 9.19
CA VAL A 59 4.55 12.18 9.32
C VAL A 59 3.29 11.54 8.76
N GLY A 60 3.45 10.71 7.73
CA GLY A 60 2.38 9.93 7.11
C GLY A 60 2.49 8.44 7.40
N VAL A 61 1.35 7.75 7.52
CA VAL A 61 1.30 6.27 7.55
C VAL A 61 0.48 5.72 6.39
N PHE A 62 0.81 4.55 5.86
CA PHE A 62 -0.12 3.81 4.99
C PHE A 62 -1.13 3.02 5.84
N TYR A 63 -2.40 2.97 5.44
CA TYR A 63 -3.48 2.27 6.14
C TYR A 63 -4.14 1.25 5.22
N MET A 64 -4.23 0.00 5.67
CA MET A 64 -4.71 -1.14 4.88
C MET A 64 -6.19 -1.47 5.19
N PRO A 65 -7.04 -1.63 4.17
CA PRO A 65 -8.32 -2.30 4.34
C PRO A 65 -8.14 -3.81 4.50
N SER A 66 -8.83 -4.39 5.48
CA SER A 66 -9.18 -5.82 5.45
C SER A 66 -10.56 -6.01 4.80
N TRP A 67 -10.90 -7.26 4.45
CA TRP A 67 -12.17 -7.58 3.79
C TRP A 67 -12.73 -8.92 4.22
N ASN A 68 -14.03 -9.13 3.98
CA ASN A 68 -14.65 -10.44 4.17
C ASN A 68 -14.18 -11.41 3.08
N THR A 69 -13.63 -12.54 3.51
CA THR A 69 -13.16 -13.64 2.66
C THR A 69 -14.13 -14.83 2.64
N SER A 70 -15.25 -14.74 3.34
CA SER A 70 -16.36 -15.68 3.25
C SER A 70 -17.22 -15.43 2.01
N PRO A 71 -17.64 -16.48 1.26
CA PRO A 71 -18.69 -16.36 0.25
C PRO A 71 -20.11 -16.28 0.87
N ASP A 72 -20.26 -16.69 2.13
CA ASP A 72 -21.50 -16.51 2.90
C ASP A 72 -21.49 -15.12 3.57
N PRO A 73 -22.40 -14.20 3.20
CA PRO A 73 -22.47 -12.86 3.77
C PRO A 73 -22.90 -12.82 5.24
N ALA A 74 -23.44 -13.92 5.80
CA ALA A 74 -23.74 -14.02 7.22
C ALA A 74 -22.50 -14.29 8.09
N ILE A 75 -21.37 -14.65 7.48
CA ILE A 75 -20.10 -14.93 8.16
C ILE A 75 -19.12 -13.80 7.83
N ASP A 76 -18.66 -13.07 8.85
CA ASP A 76 -17.58 -12.09 8.70
C ASP A 76 -16.22 -12.75 8.94
N ARG A 77 -15.57 -13.23 7.87
CA ARG A 77 -14.22 -13.81 7.91
C ARG A 77 -13.21 -12.78 7.44
N ASP A 78 -12.65 -12.03 8.39
CA ASP A 78 -11.66 -10.99 8.10
C ASP A 78 -10.37 -11.54 7.47
N SER A 79 -9.89 -10.87 6.42
CA SER A 79 -8.70 -11.25 5.64
C SER A 79 -7.39 -11.24 6.43
N PHE A 80 -7.28 -10.45 7.51
CA PHE A 80 -6.09 -10.42 8.36
C PHE A 80 -6.19 -11.46 9.48
N TRP A 81 -7.28 -11.40 10.26
CA TRP A 81 -7.43 -12.22 11.46
C TRP A 81 -7.48 -13.72 11.19
N SER A 82 -8.09 -14.13 10.07
CA SER A 82 -8.11 -15.53 9.63
C SER A 82 -6.72 -16.13 9.36
N CYS A 83 -5.71 -15.30 9.10
CA CYS A 83 -4.31 -15.72 8.89
C CYS A 83 -3.42 -15.56 10.12
N LEU A 84 -3.82 -14.75 11.12
CA LEU A 84 -3.13 -14.68 12.41
C LEU A 84 -3.59 -15.80 13.36
N THR A 85 -4.88 -16.16 13.32
CA THR A 85 -5.50 -17.12 14.25
C THR A 85 -5.36 -18.60 13.84
N GLY A 86 -5.10 -18.88 12.56
CA GLY A 86 -5.08 -20.24 12.03
C GLY A 86 -4.71 -20.28 10.55
N ARG A 87 -4.86 -21.46 9.94
CA ARG A 87 -4.56 -21.69 8.52
C ARG A 87 -5.78 -22.17 7.73
N GLU A 88 -6.76 -22.70 8.43
CA GLU A 88 -7.97 -23.35 7.90
C GLU A 88 -8.87 -22.35 7.16
N ASP A 89 -8.87 -21.09 7.60
CA ASP A 89 -9.68 -19.99 7.04
C ASP A 89 -8.83 -18.92 6.32
N CYS A 90 -7.50 -19.01 6.36
CA CYS A 90 -6.62 -17.99 5.81
C CYS A 90 -6.63 -17.96 4.26
N SER A 91 -7.29 -16.97 3.68
CA SER A 91 -7.40 -16.84 2.21
C SER A 91 -6.04 -16.68 1.50
N SER A 92 -5.08 -15.99 2.13
CA SER A 92 -3.76 -15.69 1.53
C SER A 92 -2.95 -16.95 1.27
N ILE A 93 -2.97 -17.92 2.19
CA ILE A 93 -2.27 -19.21 2.01
C ILE A 93 -3.07 -20.21 1.15
N GLN A 94 -4.36 -19.97 0.94
CA GLN A 94 -5.21 -20.76 0.04
C GLN A 94 -5.18 -20.24 -1.41
N ASN A 95 -4.61 -19.05 -1.65
CA ASN A 95 -4.62 -18.39 -2.95
C ASN A 95 -3.95 -19.25 -4.05
N PRO A 96 -4.71 -19.77 -5.04
CA PRO A 96 -4.18 -20.68 -6.05
C PRO A 96 -3.30 -19.97 -7.09
N GLY A 97 -3.40 -18.64 -7.21
CA GLY A 97 -2.53 -17.83 -8.07
C GLY A 97 -1.12 -17.62 -7.49
N ILE A 98 -0.94 -17.86 -6.20
CA ILE A 98 0.37 -17.82 -5.52
C ILE A 98 0.89 -19.26 -5.34
N TRP A 99 0.10 -20.11 -4.69
CA TRP A 99 0.56 -21.43 -4.21
C TRP A 99 0.20 -22.60 -5.12
N GLY A 100 -0.62 -22.38 -6.16
CA GLY A 100 -1.23 -23.44 -6.95
C GLY A 100 -2.46 -24.07 -6.27
N PRO A 101 -3.10 -25.07 -6.91
CA PRO A 101 -4.44 -25.56 -6.55
C PRO A 101 -4.56 -26.27 -5.20
N LYS A 102 -3.45 -26.47 -4.48
CA LYS A 102 -3.42 -27.09 -3.14
C LYS A 102 -3.20 -26.07 -2.00
N GLY A 103 -3.09 -24.78 -2.31
CA GLY A 103 -2.65 -23.78 -1.34
C GLY A 103 -1.20 -24.02 -0.89
N ARG A 104 -0.79 -23.32 0.16
CA ARG A 104 0.55 -23.34 0.75
C ARG A 104 0.85 -24.72 1.37
N ILE A 105 1.83 -25.43 0.80
CA ILE A 105 2.23 -26.77 1.26
C ILE A 105 3.32 -26.69 2.35
N TYR A 106 2.93 -26.78 3.61
CA TYR A 106 3.87 -26.90 4.74
C TYR A 106 4.44 -28.32 4.86
N ASN A 107 5.69 -28.46 5.33
CA ASN A 107 6.37 -29.74 5.50
C ASN A 107 7.46 -29.66 6.59
N ALA A 108 8.17 -30.75 6.87
CA ALA A 108 9.18 -30.79 7.94
C ALA A 108 10.37 -29.81 7.77
N LYS A 109 10.70 -29.39 6.54
CA LYS A 109 11.71 -28.37 6.27
C LYS A 109 11.15 -26.95 6.42
N TYR A 110 9.87 -26.79 6.08
CA TYR A 110 9.14 -25.52 6.02
C TYR A 110 7.81 -25.65 6.79
N PRO A 111 7.85 -25.73 8.12
CA PRO A 111 6.66 -25.97 8.96
C PRO A 111 5.72 -24.77 8.93
N TYR A 112 4.48 -24.99 9.39
CA TYR A 112 3.60 -23.88 9.75
C TYR A 112 4.04 -23.34 11.11
N GLU A 113 4.26 -22.03 11.19
CA GLU A 113 4.81 -21.35 12.39
C GLU A 113 3.78 -20.52 13.15
N GLY A 114 2.54 -20.48 12.68
CA GLY A 114 1.44 -19.84 13.40
C GLY A 114 0.76 -20.76 14.43
N PRO A 115 -0.28 -20.27 15.14
CA PRO A 115 -0.87 -18.94 15.00
C PRO A 115 0.04 -17.82 15.54
N TYR A 116 -0.06 -16.64 14.93
CA TYR A 116 0.76 -15.47 15.21
C TYR A 116 0.02 -14.53 16.18
N LEU A 117 -0.27 -15.06 17.37
CA LEU A 117 -1.13 -14.39 18.36
C LEU A 117 -0.45 -13.20 19.06
N ASP A 118 0.88 -13.13 19.01
CA ASP A 118 1.67 -11.94 19.37
C ASP A 118 1.26 -10.70 18.57
N ARG A 119 0.82 -10.89 17.32
CA ARG A 119 0.34 -9.82 16.43
C ARG A 119 -1.09 -9.36 16.70
N LYS A 120 -1.77 -9.92 17.70
CA LYS A 120 -3.14 -9.55 18.05
C LYS A 120 -3.17 -8.09 18.55
N PRO A 121 -4.07 -7.23 18.05
CA PRO A 121 -4.21 -5.86 18.56
C PRO A 121 -4.48 -5.84 20.07
N ILE A 122 -4.02 -4.80 20.76
CA ILE A 122 -4.23 -4.67 22.22
C ILE A 122 -5.72 -4.66 22.60
N LYS A 123 -5.99 -4.91 23.89
CA LYS A 123 -7.34 -4.97 24.46
C LYS A 123 -8.15 -3.69 24.21
N GLU A 124 -7.50 -2.54 24.20
CA GLU A 124 -8.06 -1.21 23.95
C GLU A 124 -8.58 -1.07 22.51
N LEU A 125 -8.02 -1.83 21.56
CA LEU A 125 -8.47 -1.99 20.19
C LEU A 125 -9.40 -3.20 20.00
N LYS A 126 -9.88 -3.82 21.10
CA LYS A 126 -10.77 -4.99 21.12
C LYS A 126 -10.19 -6.30 20.53
N GLY A 127 -8.87 -6.42 20.37
CA GLY A 127 -8.26 -7.64 19.82
C GLY A 127 -8.49 -7.80 18.33
N PHE A 128 -8.95 -8.97 17.88
CA PHE A 128 -9.32 -9.20 16.47
C PHE A 128 -10.65 -8.51 16.16
N TYR A 129 -10.61 -7.19 16.03
CA TYR A 129 -11.76 -6.31 15.93
C TYR A 129 -12.51 -6.44 14.61
N LYS A 130 -13.78 -6.03 14.60
CA LYS A 130 -14.51 -5.85 13.34
C LYS A 130 -13.97 -4.61 12.63
N ARG A 131 -13.55 -4.75 11.37
CA ARG A 131 -12.87 -3.70 10.58
C ARG A 131 -13.62 -2.38 10.38
N ASP A 132 -14.92 -2.36 10.66
CA ASP A 132 -15.80 -1.20 10.61
C ASP A 132 -16.36 -0.81 12.00
N ASP A 133 -15.72 -1.25 13.09
CA ASP A 133 -16.08 -0.88 14.46
C ASP A 133 -15.70 0.59 14.74
N PRO A 134 -16.67 1.50 14.96
CA PRO A 134 -16.40 2.92 15.05
C PRO A 134 -15.61 3.31 16.31
N GLU A 135 -15.68 2.53 17.39
CA GLU A 135 -14.91 2.82 18.61
C GLU A 135 -13.44 2.41 18.45
N VAL A 136 -13.17 1.33 17.71
CA VAL A 136 -11.80 0.93 17.38
C VAL A 136 -11.17 1.94 16.42
N ILE A 137 -11.87 2.28 15.35
CA ILE A 137 -11.47 3.32 14.39
C ILE A 137 -11.17 4.64 15.11
N LYS A 138 -12.05 5.08 16.02
CA LYS A 138 -11.81 6.27 16.84
C LYS A 138 -10.52 6.15 17.65
N LYS A 139 -10.27 4.98 18.25
CA LYS A 139 -9.06 4.72 19.03
C LYS A 139 -7.79 4.71 18.17
N GLN A 140 -7.84 4.15 16.96
CA GLN A 140 -6.76 4.21 15.97
C GLN A 140 -6.42 5.65 15.61
N LEU A 141 -7.42 6.48 15.28
CA LEU A 141 -7.24 7.90 14.97
C LEU A 141 -6.68 8.68 16.17
N GLU A 142 -7.17 8.42 17.39
CA GLU A 142 -6.63 9.00 18.62
C GLU A 142 -5.15 8.62 18.82
N TYR A 143 -4.77 7.36 18.59
CA TYR A 143 -3.38 6.90 18.71
C TYR A 143 -2.47 7.49 17.64
N MET A 144 -2.88 7.50 16.36
CA MET A 144 -2.10 8.17 15.31
C MET A 144 -1.80 9.62 15.69
N LYS A 145 -2.84 10.38 16.04
CA LYS A 145 -2.72 11.81 16.37
C LYS A 145 -1.83 12.06 17.59
N SER A 146 -2.01 11.27 18.65
CA SER A 146 -1.35 11.51 19.94
C SER A 146 0.15 11.14 19.94
N TYR A 147 0.58 10.29 19.01
CA TYR A 147 1.96 9.81 18.91
C TYR A 147 2.75 10.41 17.73
N GLY A 148 2.28 11.54 17.18
CA GLY A 148 3.04 12.32 16.18
C GLY A 148 2.87 11.86 14.72
N ILE A 149 1.75 11.22 14.37
CA ILE A 149 1.36 10.98 12.97
C ILE A 149 0.36 12.07 12.56
N ASP A 150 0.64 12.78 11.46
CA ASP A 150 -0.19 13.88 10.98
C ASP A 150 -1.30 13.42 10.02
N PHE A 151 -1.02 12.39 9.20
CA PHE A 151 -1.97 11.86 8.22
C PHE A 151 -1.84 10.36 7.97
N PHE A 152 -2.89 9.76 7.41
CA PHE A 152 -2.85 8.42 6.83
C PHE A 152 -3.17 8.43 5.32
N ALA A 153 -2.44 7.65 4.54
CA ALA A 153 -2.72 7.36 3.15
C ALA A 153 -3.46 6.01 3.08
N TYR A 154 -4.75 6.03 2.76
CA TYR A 154 -5.60 4.84 2.78
C TYR A 154 -5.51 4.08 1.47
N ASP A 155 -5.16 2.79 1.54
CA ASP A 155 -5.08 1.90 0.39
C ASP A 155 -6.48 1.65 -0.21
N TRP A 156 -6.73 2.29 -1.34
CA TRP A 156 -8.05 2.44 -1.96
C TRP A 156 -8.11 1.67 -3.27
N PHE A 157 -9.14 0.83 -3.41
CA PHE A 157 -9.29 -0.13 -4.50
C PHE A 157 -10.53 0.14 -5.34
N PHE A 158 -10.43 -0.10 -6.65
CA PHE A 158 -11.55 0.08 -7.57
C PHE A 158 -11.64 -1.08 -8.56
N GLY A 159 -12.74 -1.82 -8.51
CA GLY A 159 -12.99 -2.91 -9.45
C GLY A 159 -13.53 -2.35 -10.75
N ARG A 160 -12.71 -2.29 -11.82
CA ARG A 160 -13.07 -1.63 -13.10
C ARG A 160 -14.21 -2.31 -13.87
N ASN A 161 -14.44 -3.60 -13.66
CA ASN A 161 -15.32 -4.45 -14.47
C ASN A 161 -16.75 -4.61 -13.92
N TYR A 162 -17.04 -4.13 -12.71
CA TYR A 162 -18.31 -4.40 -12.04
C TYR A 162 -19.46 -3.61 -12.64
N TYR A 163 -20.37 -4.34 -13.27
CA TYR A 163 -21.47 -3.82 -14.06
C TYR A 163 -22.78 -4.03 -13.28
N TYR A 164 -23.46 -2.95 -12.89
CA TYR A 164 -24.57 -2.98 -11.93
C TYR A 164 -25.82 -2.23 -12.43
N HIS A 165 -26.91 -2.39 -11.68
CA HIS A 165 -28.25 -1.90 -11.98
C HIS A 165 -28.69 -0.96 -10.86
N LEU A 166 -28.87 0.32 -11.16
CA LEU A 166 -29.19 1.34 -10.14
C LEU A 166 -30.61 1.22 -9.60
N ASP A 167 -31.54 0.66 -10.37
CA ASP A 167 -32.96 0.57 -10.02
C ASP A 167 -33.31 -0.81 -9.40
N PHE A 168 -32.30 -1.60 -9.02
CA PHE A 168 -32.46 -2.90 -8.36
C PHE A 168 -32.01 -2.86 -6.90
N ALA A 169 -32.76 -3.55 -6.03
CA ALA A 169 -32.83 -3.34 -4.58
C ALA A 169 -33.29 -1.91 -4.19
N PRO A 170 -33.85 -1.67 -2.98
CA PRO A 170 -34.44 -0.38 -2.64
C PRO A 170 -33.39 0.70 -2.27
N GLN A 171 -32.10 0.40 -2.44
CA GLN A 171 -31.05 0.77 -1.48
C GLN A 171 -29.65 0.96 -2.09
N SER A 172 -29.48 0.91 -3.42
CA SER A 172 -28.17 0.88 -4.07
C SER A 172 -27.37 2.18 -3.89
N LYS A 173 -26.60 2.28 -2.79
CA LYS A 173 -25.67 3.39 -2.46
C LYS A 173 -24.45 3.48 -3.40
N ILE A 174 -24.37 2.66 -4.46
CA ILE A 174 -23.18 2.59 -5.31
C ILE A 174 -23.05 3.88 -6.12
N TYR A 175 -21.96 4.62 -5.88
CA TYR A 175 -21.65 5.86 -6.57
C TYR A 175 -21.77 5.72 -8.10
N TYR A 176 -22.52 6.64 -8.72
CA TYR A 176 -22.54 6.83 -10.16
C TYR A 176 -22.65 8.34 -10.47
N PRO A 177 -21.77 8.92 -11.31
CA PRO A 177 -21.75 10.36 -11.49
C PRO A 177 -23.10 10.91 -11.99
N LYS A 178 -23.53 12.04 -11.41
CA LYS A 178 -24.85 12.61 -11.67
C LYS A 178 -25.06 12.89 -13.17
N GLY A 179 -26.17 12.37 -13.71
CA GLY A 179 -26.56 12.57 -15.11
C GLY A 179 -25.81 11.70 -16.13
N TRP A 180 -24.93 10.77 -15.71
CA TRP A 180 -24.37 9.78 -16.62
C TRP A 180 -25.42 8.78 -17.10
N LYS A 181 -25.23 8.24 -18.30
CA LYS A 181 -26.22 7.38 -18.96
C LYS A 181 -26.45 6.08 -18.15
N LYS A 182 -27.72 5.77 -17.90
CA LYS A 182 -28.21 4.45 -17.49
C LYS A 182 -29.23 3.93 -18.51
N ASP A 183 -29.41 2.63 -18.59
CA ASP A 183 -30.47 2.00 -19.39
C ASP A 183 -31.69 1.68 -18.49
N PRO A 184 -32.80 2.44 -18.60
CA PRO A 184 -34.00 2.18 -17.81
C PRO A 184 -34.73 0.89 -18.23
N ALA A 185 -34.51 0.36 -19.44
CA ALA A 185 -35.12 -0.90 -19.87
C ALA A 185 -34.49 -2.13 -19.17
N ILE A 186 -33.29 -1.96 -18.59
CA ILE A 186 -32.56 -3.02 -17.88
C ILE A 186 -32.29 -2.58 -16.43
N SER A 187 -33.34 -2.18 -15.70
CA SER A 187 -33.30 -1.81 -14.27
C SER A 187 -32.24 -0.75 -13.94
N GLY A 188 -32.06 0.24 -14.81
CA GLY A 188 -31.07 1.31 -14.60
C GLY A 188 -29.63 0.83 -14.71
N ARG A 189 -29.36 -0.14 -15.59
CA ARG A 189 -28.01 -0.64 -15.92
C ARG A 189 -27.08 0.53 -16.23
N VAL A 190 -25.96 0.64 -15.52
CA VAL A 190 -24.97 1.70 -15.78
C VAL A 190 -24.29 1.48 -17.13
N ALA A 191 -24.10 2.56 -17.90
CA ALA A 191 -23.33 2.50 -19.15
C ALA A 191 -21.81 2.45 -18.91
N VAL A 192 -21.35 2.79 -17.70
CA VAL A 192 -19.92 2.76 -17.34
C VAL A 192 -19.74 1.95 -16.04
N PRO A 193 -19.03 0.81 -16.09
CA PRO A 193 -18.89 -0.06 -14.94
C PRO A 193 -17.98 0.53 -13.86
N GLY A 194 -17.90 -0.22 -12.78
CA GLY A 194 -16.89 -0.14 -11.74
C GLY A 194 -17.38 0.51 -10.45
N MET A 195 -16.84 0.04 -9.34
CA MET A 195 -17.21 0.45 -7.98
C MET A 195 -15.98 0.39 -7.07
N VAL A 196 -16.04 1.11 -5.94
CA VAL A 196 -15.05 0.98 -4.87
C VAL A 196 -15.12 -0.44 -4.31
N GLU A 197 -13.96 -1.05 -4.13
CA GLU A 197 -13.84 -2.32 -3.42
C GLU A 197 -13.36 -2.04 -1.99
N TRP A 198 -13.95 -2.74 -1.01
CA TRP A 198 -13.60 -2.61 0.41
C TRP A 198 -13.75 -1.17 0.93
N GLY A 199 -14.79 -0.47 0.45
CA GLY A 199 -15.09 0.92 0.80
C GLY A 199 -15.79 1.12 2.13
N ASP A 200 -16.51 0.11 2.65
CA ASP A 200 -17.31 0.25 3.89
C ASP A 200 -16.46 0.64 5.12
N PRO A 201 -15.25 0.06 5.36
CA PRO A 201 -14.38 0.51 6.43
C PRO A 201 -13.93 1.97 6.26
N LEU A 202 -13.71 2.43 5.02
CA LEU A 202 -13.40 3.84 4.74
C LEU A 202 -14.61 4.75 5.01
N GLU A 203 -15.84 4.36 4.64
CA GLU A 203 -17.06 5.13 4.95
C GLU A 203 -17.17 5.34 6.47
N VAL A 204 -16.99 4.29 7.28
CA VAL A 204 -17.03 4.42 8.74
C VAL A 204 -15.85 5.26 9.26
N LEU A 205 -14.63 5.02 8.77
CA LEU A 205 -13.44 5.75 9.19
C LEU A 205 -13.56 7.26 8.94
N LEU A 206 -14.06 7.65 7.76
CA LEU A 206 -14.29 9.03 7.40
C LEU A 206 -15.46 9.67 8.16
N ASN A 207 -16.49 8.90 8.51
CA ASN A 207 -17.60 9.38 9.34
C ASN A 207 -17.16 9.60 10.80
N VAL A 208 -16.37 8.66 11.37
CA VAL A 208 -15.79 8.81 12.70
C VAL A 208 -14.86 10.02 12.74
N ASN A 209 -13.90 10.15 11.82
CA ASN A 209 -12.98 11.30 11.78
C ASN A 209 -13.74 12.63 11.66
N ALA A 210 -14.78 12.70 10.81
CA ALA A 210 -15.60 13.90 10.66
C ALA A 210 -16.38 14.28 11.94
N SER A 211 -16.72 13.30 12.79
CA SER A 211 -17.42 13.50 14.07
C SER A 211 -16.51 14.00 15.20
N LEU A 212 -15.18 13.86 15.07
CA LEU A 212 -14.24 14.34 16.08
C LEU A 212 -14.16 15.88 16.10
N PRO A 213 -13.84 16.50 17.25
CA PRO A 213 -13.44 17.90 17.32
C PRO A 213 -12.33 18.24 16.32
N LYS A 214 -12.33 19.46 15.76
CA LYS A 214 -11.49 19.82 14.59
C LYS A 214 -10.00 19.63 14.82
N GLU A 215 -9.53 19.92 16.03
CA GLU A 215 -8.16 19.72 16.50
C GLU A 215 -7.74 18.25 16.60
N LYS A 216 -8.71 17.34 16.77
CA LYS A 216 -8.51 15.88 16.82
C LYS A 216 -8.69 15.18 15.47
N GLN A 217 -9.13 15.89 14.44
CA GLN A 217 -9.26 15.30 13.10
C GLN A 217 -7.87 14.99 12.53
N MET A 218 -7.72 13.77 12.00
CA MET A 218 -6.58 13.36 11.20
C MET A 218 -6.73 13.90 9.78
N LYS A 219 -5.60 14.26 9.14
CA LYS A 219 -5.57 14.44 7.70
C LYS A 219 -5.51 13.08 7.01
N TRP A 220 -5.99 12.99 5.77
CA TRP A 220 -5.90 11.74 5.02
C TRP A 220 -5.80 11.92 3.51
N ALA A 221 -5.21 10.94 2.84
CA ALA A 221 -5.11 10.89 1.38
C ALA A 221 -5.53 9.53 0.85
N ILE A 222 -5.90 9.48 -0.42
CA ILE A 222 -6.03 8.23 -1.17
C ILE A 222 -4.63 7.73 -1.54
N ASN A 223 -4.33 6.47 -1.21
CA ASN A 223 -3.32 5.68 -1.89
C ASN A 223 -4.02 4.74 -2.88
N TRP A 224 -3.97 5.10 -4.17
CA TRP A 224 -4.69 4.35 -5.18
C TRP A 224 -3.95 3.06 -5.53
N CYS A 225 -4.48 1.94 -5.05
CA CYS A 225 -3.91 0.61 -5.19
C CYS A 225 -4.60 -0.17 -6.30
N ASP A 226 -4.44 0.31 -7.53
CA ASP A 226 -5.17 -0.24 -8.67
C ASP A 226 -4.56 -1.50 -9.30
N ASP A 227 -5.35 -2.11 -10.18
CA ASP A 227 -4.92 -3.01 -11.24
C ASP A 227 -3.97 -4.12 -10.75
N SER A 228 -4.48 -5.11 -10.00
CA SER A 228 -3.78 -6.39 -9.92
C SER A 228 -3.92 -7.14 -11.27
N ASN A 229 -3.10 -8.17 -11.49
CA ASN A 229 -3.26 -9.01 -12.68
C ASN A 229 -4.67 -9.64 -12.75
N GLU A 230 -5.24 -10.01 -11.62
CA GLU A 230 -6.56 -10.63 -11.51
C GLU A 230 -7.66 -9.64 -11.90
N ARG A 231 -7.57 -8.38 -11.42
CA ARG A 231 -8.45 -7.28 -11.84
C ARG A 231 -8.34 -6.96 -13.32
N TRP A 232 -7.12 -6.98 -13.88
CA TRP A 232 -6.90 -6.79 -15.31
C TRP A 232 -7.50 -7.92 -16.16
N MET A 233 -7.36 -9.18 -15.75
CA MET A 233 -8.01 -10.29 -16.43
C MET A 233 -9.55 -10.24 -16.30
N ALA A 234 -10.08 -9.80 -15.16
CA ALA A 234 -11.52 -9.57 -14.97
C ALA A 234 -12.05 -8.42 -15.84
N TRP A 235 -11.28 -7.36 -16.06
CA TRP A 235 -11.57 -6.31 -17.03
C TRP A 235 -11.60 -6.85 -18.47
N LEU A 236 -10.59 -7.64 -18.86
CA LEU A 236 -10.54 -8.21 -20.21
C LEU A 236 -11.64 -9.25 -20.50
N LYS A 237 -12.29 -9.82 -19.47
CA LYS A 237 -13.45 -10.72 -19.61
C LYS A 237 -14.74 -10.02 -20.07
N ILE A 238 -14.85 -8.68 -19.97
CA ILE A 238 -16.10 -7.97 -20.33
C ILE A 238 -16.54 -8.35 -21.75
N GLY A 239 -17.79 -8.76 -21.92
CA GLY A 239 -18.35 -9.16 -23.22
C GLY A 239 -17.80 -10.47 -23.79
N SER A 240 -16.99 -11.22 -23.05
CA SER A 240 -16.54 -12.56 -23.44
C SER A 240 -17.74 -13.54 -23.49
N PRO A 241 -17.65 -14.65 -24.25
CA PRO A 241 -18.76 -15.61 -24.35
C PRO A 241 -19.26 -16.16 -23.02
N GLU A 242 -18.38 -16.31 -22.03
CA GLU A 242 -18.71 -16.74 -20.66
C GLU A 242 -19.58 -15.70 -19.93
N GLU A 243 -19.15 -14.43 -19.94
CA GLU A 243 -19.86 -13.32 -19.29
C GLU A 243 -21.23 -13.05 -19.94
N MET A 244 -21.30 -13.19 -21.27
CA MET A 244 -22.55 -13.09 -22.04
C MET A 244 -23.50 -14.25 -21.72
N ALA A 245 -23.00 -15.50 -21.69
CA ALA A 245 -23.81 -16.68 -21.40
C ALA A 245 -24.41 -16.65 -19.98
N ARG A 246 -23.64 -16.16 -18.99
CA ARG A 246 -24.13 -15.98 -17.60
C ARG A 246 -24.90 -14.68 -17.38
N LYS A 247 -25.15 -13.89 -18.43
CA LYS A 247 -25.87 -12.59 -18.41
C LYS A 247 -25.26 -11.54 -17.47
N ALA A 248 -23.94 -11.59 -17.26
CA ALA A 248 -23.22 -10.54 -16.55
C ALA A 248 -22.95 -9.32 -17.46
N ASN A 249 -22.78 -9.58 -18.77
CA ASN A 249 -22.69 -8.56 -19.79
C ASN A 249 -23.83 -8.64 -20.82
N TYR A 250 -24.03 -7.51 -21.51
CA TYR A 250 -25.01 -7.32 -22.57
C TYR A 250 -24.34 -6.93 -23.90
N GLU A 251 -25.11 -6.97 -24.99
CA GLU A 251 -24.59 -6.71 -26.33
C GLU A 251 -23.92 -5.32 -26.44
N GLY A 252 -22.71 -5.29 -26.98
CA GLY A 252 -21.90 -4.08 -27.13
C GLY A 252 -21.02 -3.72 -25.92
N GLU A 253 -21.26 -4.29 -24.73
CA GLU A 253 -20.34 -4.14 -23.59
C GLU A 253 -19.02 -4.88 -23.88
N LYS A 254 -17.90 -4.16 -23.88
CA LYS A 254 -16.57 -4.69 -24.19
C LYS A 254 -15.47 -3.81 -23.56
N PRO A 255 -14.28 -4.36 -23.26
CA PRO A 255 -13.18 -3.62 -22.67
C PRO A 255 -12.39 -2.90 -23.77
N ASP A 256 -12.99 -1.89 -24.38
CA ASP A 256 -12.31 -1.05 -25.37
C ASP A 256 -11.67 0.21 -24.76
N LYS A 257 -10.89 0.92 -25.57
CA LYS A 257 -10.16 2.14 -25.18
C LYS A 257 -11.09 3.24 -24.67
N ALA A 258 -12.29 3.38 -25.25
CA ALA A 258 -13.23 4.42 -24.87
C ALA A 258 -13.84 4.10 -23.50
N LEU A 259 -14.22 2.85 -23.24
CA LEU A 259 -14.69 2.43 -21.93
C LEU A 259 -13.59 2.51 -20.86
N TYR A 260 -12.35 2.10 -21.18
CA TYR A 260 -11.21 2.19 -20.25
C TYR A 260 -10.96 3.64 -19.78
N LEU A 261 -10.91 4.59 -20.73
CA LEU A 261 -10.79 6.02 -20.41
C LEU A 261 -12.01 6.54 -19.63
N LYS A 262 -13.23 6.10 -19.98
CA LYS A 262 -14.45 6.54 -19.29
C LYS A 262 -14.54 6.02 -17.84
N VAL A 263 -14.02 4.82 -17.58
CA VAL A 263 -13.86 4.29 -16.22
C VAL A 263 -12.78 5.07 -15.46
N HIS A 264 -11.67 5.45 -16.10
CA HIS A 264 -10.65 6.32 -15.49
C HIS A 264 -11.19 7.72 -15.12
N GLU A 265 -12.01 8.32 -15.99
CA GLU A 265 -12.77 9.54 -15.68
C GLU A 265 -13.73 9.33 -14.50
N LYS A 266 -14.44 8.19 -14.44
CA LYS A 266 -15.36 7.83 -13.35
C LYS A 266 -14.63 7.76 -12.00
N ILE A 267 -13.45 7.14 -11.96
CA ILE A 267 -12.59 7.05 -10.76
C ILE A 267 -12.20 8.45 -10.29
N THR A 268 -11.74 9.32 -11.19
CA THR A 268 -11.37 10.70 -10.82
C THR A 268 -12.59 11.51 -10.35
N GLN A 269 -13.74 11.37 -11.02
CA GLN A 269 -14.97 12.07 -10.64
C GLN A 269 -15.47 11.60 -9.26
N LEU A 270 -15.33 10.31 -8.93
CA LEU A 270 -15.64 9.78 -7.60
C LEU A 270 -14.81 10.48 -6.52
N TRP A 271 -13.49 10.60 -6.73
CA TRP A 271 -12.64 11.30 -5.75
C TRP A 271 -13.02 12.77 -5.57
N ILE A 272 -13.41 13.45 -6.65
CA ILE A 272 -13.88 14.84 -6.63
C ILE A 272 -15.18 14.97 -5.82
N ASP A 273 -16.17 14.12 -6.14
CA ASP A 273 -17.53 14.22 -5.60
C ASP A 273 -17.59 13.78 -4.12
N GLU A 274 -16.87 12.72 -3.75
CA GLU A 274 -16.96 12.08 -2.42
C GLU A 274 -15.86 12.54 -1.43
N TYR A 275 -14.65 12.89 -1.90
CA TYR A 275 -13.47 12.99 -1.03
C TYR A 275 -12.76 14.36 -1.05
N PHE A 276 -12.48 14.94 -2.22
CA PHE A 276 -11.62 16.13 -2.33
C PHE A 276 -12.22 17.42 -1.71
N SER A 277 -13.53 17.48 -1.53
CA SER A 277 -14.21 18.60 -0.87
C SER A 277 -14.16 18.55 0.67
N ARG A 278 -13.69 17.44 1.25
CA ARG A 278 -13.65 17.26 2.71
C ARG A 278 -12.54 18.10 3.34
N GLY A 279 -12.87 18.82 4.42
CA GLY A 279 -11.88 19.61 5.17
C GLY A 279 -10.78 18.80 5.86
N ASP A 280 -10.93 17.48 5.98
CA ASP A 280 -9.92 16.54 6.48
C ASP A 280 -9.06 15.90 5.38
N TYR A 281 -9.36 16.14 4.09
CA TYR A 281 -8.52 15.66 3.00
C TYR A 281 -7.15 16.36 3.02
N LEU A 282 -6.11 15.63 2.63
CA LEU A 282 -4.73 16.11 2.55
C LEU A 282 -4.51 16.88 1.24
N THR A 283 -4.04 18.11 1.37
CA THR A 283 -3.75 19.00 0.25
C THR A 283 -2.31 19.48 0.27
N GLY A 284 -1.72 19.70 -0.90
CA GLY A 284 -0.44 20.38 -1.02
C GLY A 284 -0.53 21.86 -0.60
N LYS A 285 0.63 22.51 -0.42
CA LYS A 285 0.72 23.96 -0.08
C LYS A 285 0.06 24.87 -1.13
N ASP A 286 -0.13 24.39 -2.35
CA ASP A 286 -0.85 25.07 -3.43
C ASP A 286 -2.39 24.89 -3.38
N GLY A 287 -2.89 24.05 -2.46
CA GLY A 287 -4.31 23.73 -2.29
C GLY A 287 -4.83 22.61 -3.20
N ARG A 288 -3.98 21.88 -3.93
CA ARG A 288 -4.44 20.68 -4.67
C ARG A 288 -4.57 19.46 -3.75
N PRO A 289 -5.60 18.61 -3.91
CA PRO A 289 -5.66 17.32 -3.24
C PRO A 289 -4.46 16.45 -3.64
N ILE A 290 -3.86 15.77 -2.64
CA ILE A 290 -2.79 14.80 -2.87
C ILE A 290 -3.41 13.41 -3.11
N VAL A 291 -2.92 12.72 -4.13
CA VAL A 291 -3.20 11.30 -4.38
C VAL A 291 -1.88 10.56 -4.48
N TYR A 292 -1.68 9.60 -3.58
CA TYR A 292 -0.64 8.60 -3.70
C TYR A 292 -1.07 7.56 -4.74
N PHE A 293 -0.15 7.12 -5.58
CA PHE A 293 -0.42 6.19 -6.67
C PHE A 293 0.49 4.98 -6.51
N TYR A 294 -0.08 3.86 -6.12
CA TYR A 294 0.68 2.64 -5.88
C TYR A 294 1.16 2.02 -7.19
N PHE A 295 2.48 1.85 -7.32
CA PHE A 295 3.15 1.10 -8.37
C PHE A 295 2.71 1.52 -9.81
N PRO A 296 3.01 2.77 -10.25
CA PRO A 296 2.48 3.30 -11.52
C PRO A 296 2.76 2.46 -12.78
N GLN A 297 3.81 1.62 -12.79
CA GLN A 297 4.12 0.72 -13.90
C GLN A 297 2.98 -0.25 -14.22
N ASP A 298 2.22 -0.64 -13.20
CA ASP A 298 1.14 -1.61 -13.32
C ASP A 298 0.01 -1.00 -14.18
N ALA A 299 -0.42 0.22 -13.86
CA ALA A 299 -1.36 0.97 -14.69
C ALA A 299 -0.75 1.40 -16.05
N GLU A 300 0.55 1.72 -16.13
CA GLU A 300 1.20 2.04 -17.43
C GLU A 300 1.14 0.86 -18.40
N SER A 301 1.49 -0.34 -17.94
CA SER A 301 1.52 -1.53 -18.78
C SER A 301 0.14 -1.86 -19.41
N ARG A 302 -0.93 -1.55 -18.69
CA ARG A 302 -2.34 -1.79 -19.08
C ARG A 302 -2.89 -0.66 -19.94
N ALA A 303 -2.52 0.59 -19.66
CA ALA A 303 -2.75 1.72 -20.56
C ALA A 303 -2.12 1.46 -21.95
N ALA A 304 -0.89 0.90 -21.97
CA ALA A 304 -0.15 0.61 -23.19
C ALA A 304 -0.84 -0.43 -24.10
N TYR A 305 -1.67 -1.33 -23.57
CA TYR A 305 -2.51 -2.25 -24.37
C TYR A 305 -3.48 -1.48 -25.29
N TYR A 306 -3.98 -0.33 -24.83
CA TYR A 306 -4.82 0.58 -25.63
C TYR A 306 -4.02 1.63 -26.41
N GLY A 307 -2.69 1.54 -26.46
CA GLY A 307 -1.83 2.58 -27.01
C GLY A 307 -2.01 3.92 -26.27
N LEU A 308 -2.15 3.88 -24.95
CA LEU A 308 -2.08 5.02 -24.05
C LEU A 308 -0.77 4.99 -23.27
N LYS A 309 -0.31 6.16 -22.82
CA LYS A 309 0.79 6.33 -21.88
C LYS A 309 0.22 6.63 -20.49
N MET A 310 1.03 6.47 -19.44
CA MET A 310 0.66 6.95 -18.10
C MET A 310 0.24 8.43 -18.09
N LYS A 311 0.95 9.27 -18.87
CA LYS A 311 0.61 10.69 -19.00
C LYS A 311 -0.80 10.94 -19.53
N ASP A 312 -1.31 10.10 -20.44
CA ASP A 312 -2.67 10.29 -20.99
C ASP A 312 -3.73 10.06 -19.92
N LEU A 313 -3.46 9.17 -18.95
CA LEU A 313 -4.32 8.92 -17.79
C LEU A 313 -4.24 10.05 -16.76
N LEU A 314 -3.04 10.48 -16.36
CA LEU A 314 -2.90 11.58 -15.40
C LEU A 314 -3.45 12.90 -15.98
N ASP A 315 -3.20 13.19 -17.27
CA ASP A 315 -3.77 14.36 -17.95
C ASP A 315 -5.30 14.31 -18.01
N LEU A 316 -5.91 13.13 -18.12
CA LEU A 316 -7.36 12.97 -18.02
C LEU A 316 -7.85 13.30 -16.60
N SER A 317 -7.17 12.81 -15.55
CA SER A 317 -7.51 13.15 -14.17
C SER A 317 -7.37 14.65 -13.89
N GLN A 318 -6.29 15.29 -14.36
CA GLN A 318 -6.09 16.74 -14.23
C GLN A 318 -7.23 17.52 -14.91
N LYS A 319 -7.60 17.17 -16.14
CA LYS A 319 -8.71 17.81 -16.88
C LYS A 319 -10.06 17.64 -16.18
N THR A 320 -10.32 16.46 -15.61
CA THR A 320 -11.56 16.20 -14.85
C THR A 320 -11.63 17.06 -13.59
N ALA A 321 -10.52 17.15 -12.82
CA ALA A 321 -10.43 18.02 -11.65
C ALA A 321 -10.57 19.51 -11.99
N GLN A 322 -9.90 19.97 -13.06
CA GLN A 322 -10.00 21.36 -13.55
C GLN A 322 -11.41 21.72 -14.02
N LYS A 323 -12.10 20.80 -14.71
CA LYS A 323 -13.49 20.97 -15.12
C LYS A 323 -14.45 21.05 -13.92
N ALA A 324 -14.11 20.42 -12.78
CA ALA A 324 -14.84 20.54 -11.52
C ALA A 324 -14.45 21.80 -10.69
N GLY A 325 -13.57 22.66 -11.20
CA GLY A 325 -13.15 23.91 -10.54
C GLY A 325 -11.97 23.78 -9.58
N LEU A 326 -11.32 22.61 -9.50
CA LEU A 326 -10.08 22.44 -8.74
C LEU A 326 -8.88 22.94 -9.56
N LYS A 327 -7.78 23.33 -8.89
CA LYS A 327 -6.53 23.70 -9.59
C LYS A 327 -5.90 22.52 -10.35
N GLY A 328 -6.25 21.29 -9.96
CA GLY A 328 -5.69 20.03 -10.43
C GLY A 328 -5.61 19.03 -9.27
N ILE A 329 -4.83 17.98 -9.44
CA ILE A 329 -4.45 16.98 -8.42
C ILE A 329 -2.92 17.02 -8.29
N LYS A 330 -2.37 16.71 -7.11
CA LYS A 330 -0.93 16.44 -6.94
C LYS A 330 -0.71 14.94 -6.81
N PHE A 331 0.02 14.33 -7.75
CA PHE A 331 0.24 12.88 -7.78
C PHE A 331 1.64 12.51 -7.25
N ILE A 332 1.67 11.61 -6.26
CA ILE A 332 2.91 11.06 -5.67
C ILE A 332 2.98 9.57 -5.98
N ALA A 333 4.04 9.13 -6.65
CA ALA A 333 4.23 7.71 -6.94
C ALA A 333 4.68 6.95 -5.69
N VAL A 334 4.02 5.84 -5.33
CA VAL A 334 4.54 4.89 -4.33
C VAL A 334 5.28 3.79 -5.08
N ALA A 335 6.59 3.74 -4.88
CA ALA A 335 7.52 2.88 -5.62
C ALA A 335 8.05 1.70 -4.76
N SER A 336 8.88 0.87 -5.39
CA SER A 336 9.73 -0.15 -4.74
C SER A 336 11.21 0.30 -4.75
N GLY A 337 12.19 -0.59 -4.60
CA GLY A 337 13.63 -0.33 -4.55
C GLY A 337 14.43 -0.62 -5.85
N PRO A 338 15.64 -0.04 -6.07
CA PRO A 338 16.51 -0.36 -7.21
C PRO A 338 16.87 -1.83 -7.30
N MET A 339 16.84 -2.33 -8.53
CA MET A 339 16.98 -3.74 -8.87
C MET A 339 18.24 -3.95 -9.69
N LEU A 340 18.84 -5.12 -9.60
CA LEU A 340 20.02 -5.51 -10.37
C LEU A 340 19.65 -5.97 -11.79
N GLU A 341 20.61 -5.92 -12.72
CA GLU A 341 20.38 -6.28 -14.12
C GLU A 341 19.82 -7.71 -14.29
N HIS A 342 20.29 -8.67 -13.49
CA HIS A 342 19.75 -10.05 -13.54
C HIS A 342 18.31 -10.16 -13.03
N GLU A 343 17.80 -9.17 -12.30
CA GLU A 343 16.41 -9.10 -11.85
C GLU A 343 15.47 -8.49 -12.92
N ARG A 344 16.01 -8.00 -14.06
CA ARG A 344 15.22 -7.33 -15.12
C ARG A 344 14.01 -8.15 -15.59
N ILE A 345 14.11 -9.48 -15.60
CA ILE A 345 13.00 -10.36 -15.99
C ILE A 345 11.79 -10.30 -15.03
N TYR A 346 11.97 -9.65 -13.88
CA TYR A 346 10.95 -9.37 -12.85
C TYR A 346 10.68 -7.88 -12.68
N GLY A 347 11.55 -7.03 -13.25
CA GLY A 347 11.42 -5.58 -13.28
C GLY A 347 10.09 -5.05 -13.84
N LEU A 348 9.89 -3.75 -13.63
CA LEU A 348 8.68 -2.99 -13.84
C LEU A 348 8.24 -3.05 -15.30
N PRO A 349 7.11 -3.72 -15.65
CA PRO A 349 6.68 -3.83 -17.02
C PRO A 349 6.07 -2.52 -17.53
N THR A 350 6.27 -2.23 -18.81
CA THR A 350 5.73 -1.01 -19.46
C THR A 350 4.79 -1.33 -20.62
N LEU A 351 4.44 -2.62 -20.79
CA LEU A 351 3.49 -3.11 -21.78
C LEU A 351 2.87 -4.44 -21.29
N TRP A 352 1.55 -4.57 -21.37
CA TRP A 352 0.88 -5.86 -21.36
C TRP A 352 0.44 -6.24 -22.78
N LYS A 353 0.62 -7.50 -23.16
CA LYS A 353 0.30 -8.02 -24.50
C LYS A 353 -0.51 -9.32 -24.40
N ALA A 354 -1.69 -9.35 -25.02
CA ALA A 354 -2.51 -10.55 -25.11
C ALA A 354 -1.82 -11.66 -25.92
N ASN A 355 -1.98 -12.91 -25.48
CA ASN A 355 -1.58 -14.10 -26.23
C ASN A 355 -2.38 -14.22 -27.54
N ASN A 356 -3.67 -13.88 -27.48
CA ASN A 356 -4.59 -13.82 -28.60
C ASN A 356 -5.33 -12.47 -28.58
N PRO A 357 -5.03 -11.52 -29.50
CA PRO A 357 -5.71 -10.23 -29.54
C PRO A 357 -7.23 -10.30 -29.76
N ALA A 358 -7.75 -11.39 -30.36
CA ALA A 358 -9.18 -11.60 -30.54
C ALA A 358 -9.87 -12.17 -29.29
N LYS A 359 -9.09 -12.65 -28.31
CA LYS A 359 -9.57 -13.25 -27.06
C LYS A 359 -8.64 -12.90 -25.88
N PRO A 360 -8.47 -11.61 -25.54
CA PRO A 360 -7.48 -11.19 -24.54
C PRO A 360 -7.74 -11.75 -23.13
N TRP A 361 -8.98 -12.17 -22.83
CA TRP A 361 -9.33 -12.85 -21.58
C TRP A 361 -8.73 -14.26 -21.43
N GLU A 362 -8.23 -14.89 -22.50
CA GLU A 362 -7.51 -16.18 -22.42
C GLU A 362 -6.08 -16.03 -21.85
N GLY A 363 -5.57 -14.79 -21.72
CA GLY A 363 -4.29 -14.50 -21.08
C GLY A 363 -3.35 -13.64 -21.92
N GLY A 364 -2.23 -13.26 -21.31
CA GLY A 364 -1.19 -12.44 -21.92
C GLY A 364 -0.01 -12.23 -20.98
N GLU A 365 0.99 -11.49 -21.47
CA GLU A 365 2.29 -11.31 -20.82
C GLU A 365 2.59 -9.84 -20.53
N TYR A 366 3.28 -9.60 -19.41
CA TYR A 366 3.89 -8.32 -19.10
C TYR A 366 5.32 -8.26 -19.68
N GLN A 367 5.56 -7.27 -20.54
CA GLN A 367 6.73 -7.12 -21.40
C GLN A 367 7.39 -5.75 -21.19
N LYS A 368 8.55 -5.53 -21.85
CA LYS A 368 9.35 -4.29 -21.76
C LYS A 368 9.66 -3.88 -20.31
N ARG A 369 10.30 -4.79 -19.58
CA ARG A 369 10.62 -4.63 -18.16
C ARG A 369 11.82 -3.70 -17.94
N GLN A 370 11.62 -2.72 -17.07
CA GLN A 370 12.64 -1.77 -16.63
C GLN A 370 13.08 -2.08 -15.21
N LEU A 371 14.34 -1.82 -14.89
CA LEU A 371 14.78 -1.73 -13.50
C LEU A 371 14.18 -0.45 -12.91
N LEU A 372 13.94 -0.41 -11.59
CA LEU A 372 13.32 0.77 -10.98
C LEU A 372 14.13 2.06 -11.26
N GLN A 373 15.45 1.99 -11.22
CA GLN A 373 16.33 3.13 -11.48
C GLN A 373 16.27 3.67 -12.92
N GLU A 374 15.68 2.90 -13.85
CA GLU A 374 15.36 3.34 -15.21
C GLU A 374 13.92 3.87 -15.31
N TYR A 375 13.01 3.36 -14.47
CA TYR A 375 11.61 3.76 -14.43
C TYR A 375 11.40 5.11 -13.73
N VAL A 376 11.95 5.28 -12.51
CA VAL A 376 11.79 6.49 -11.68
C VAL A 376 12.14 7.80 -12.40
N PRO A 377 13.23 7.93 -13.19
CA PRO A 377 13.52 9.14 -13.96
C PRO A 377 12.38 9.59 -14.90
N ARG A 378 11.46 8.69 -15.26
CA ARG A 378 10.34 8.98 -16.17
C ARG A 378 9.14 9.61 -15.44
N LEU A 379 9.02 9.44 -14.12
CA LEU A 379 7.84 9.82 -13.33
C LEU A 379 7.42 11.28 -13.54
N LYS A 380 8.35 12.24 -13.47
CA LYS A 380 8.03 13.67 -13.70
C LYS A 380 7.44 13.92 -15.09
N SER A 381 7.96 13.25 -16.13
CA SER A 381 7.43 13.36 -17.50
C SER A 381 6.06 12.70 -17.70
N MET A 382 5.68 11.78 -16.80
CA MET A 382 4.34 11.19 -16.77
C MET A 382 3.30 12.09 -16.09
N GLY A 383 3.73 13.06 -15.28
CA GLY A 383 2.83 13.94 -14.50
C GLY A 383 2.81 13.67 -13.00
N PHE A 384 3.77 12.90 -12.46
CA PHE A 384 4.01 12.82 -11.02
C PHE A 384 4.86 14.01 -10.55
N GLU A 385 4.59 14.50 -9.34
CA GLU A 385 5.27 15.65 -8.71
C GLU A 385 6.01 15.24 -7.43
N GLY A 386 6.26 13.94 -7.32
CA GLY A 386 7.08 13.34 -6.29
C GLY A 386 6.93 11.84 -6.25
N MET A 387 7.66 11.22 -5.33
CA MET A 387 7.54 9.82 -5.00
C MET A 387 7.85 9.52 -3.53
N THR A 388 7.40 8.37 -3.10
CA THR A 388 7.80 7.69 -1.87
C THR A 388 7.94 6.19 -2.16
N ALA A 389 8.08 5.35 -1.14
CA ALA A 389 8.02 3.90 -1.30
C ALA A 389 7.18 3.25 -0.20
N TYR A 390 6.75 2.03 -0.47
CA TYR A 390 5.99 1.22 0.47
C TYR A 390 6.94 0.51 1.45
N VAL A 391 7.60 -0.55 0.97
CA VAL A 391 8.68 -1.27 1.67
C VAL A 391 9.81 -1.51 0.68
N TYR A 392 11.06 -1.29 1.12
CA TYR A 392 12.23 -1.75 0.38
C TYR A 392 12.71 -3.09 0.95
N HIS A 393 12.97 -4.07 0.08
CA HIS A 393 13.44 -5.41 0.47
C HIS A 393 14.95 -5.63 0.29
N ASN A 394 15.57 -4.78 -0.52
CA ASN A 394 16.98 -4.81 -0.88
C ASN A 394 17.43 -3.39 -1.28
N PHE A 395 18.73 -3.20 -1.48
CA PHE A 395 19.30 -2.09 -2.23
C PHE A 395 20.49 -2.62 -3.03
N MET A 396 20.35 -2.67 -4.36
CA MET A 396 21.38 -3.21 -5.26
C MET A 396 21.80 -4.63 -4.81
N ASN A 397 23.08 -4.87 -4.49
CA ASN A 397 23.62 -6.18 -4.10
C ASN A 397 23.32 -6.59 -2.65
N LYS A 398 22.61 -5.78 -1.86
CA LYS A 398 22.34 -6.05 -0.44
C LYS A 398 20.86 -6.34 -0.17
N ASP A 399 20.60 -7.54 0.34
CA ASP A 399 19.29 -7.97 0.84
C ASP A 399 19.05 -7.56 2.30
N ASN A 400 17.79 -7.36 2.66
CA ASN A 400 17.39 -7.23 4.06
C ASN A 400 17.27 -8.63 4.69
N LYS A 401 18.32 -9.08 5.40
CA LYS A 401 18.34 -10.35 6.17
C LYS A 401 18.30 -10.12 7.68
N SER A 402 18.43 -8.86 8.10
CA SER A 402 18.26 -8.35 9.45
C SER A 402 17.74 -6.91 9.39
N PHE A 403 17.26 -6.36 10.50
CA PHE A 403 16.86 -4.96 10.52
C PHE A 403 18.05 -3.99 10.46
N ALA A 404 19.26 -4.43 10.82
CA ALA A 404 20.49 -3.69 10.56
C ALA A 404 20.77 -3.56 9.06
N ASP A 405 20.59 -4.65 8.29
CA ASP A 405 20.67 -4.60 6.83
C ASP A 405 19.60 -3.68 6.24
N MET A 406 18.37 -3.74 6.77
CA MET A 406 17.27 -2.88 6.34
C MET A 406 17.55 -1.39 6.55
N ARG A 407 18.15 -0.99 7.67
CA ARG A 407 18.59 0.41 7.87
C ARG A 407 19.67 0.84 6.88
N GLU A 408 20.63 -0.03 6.59
CA GLU A 408 21.68 0.26 5.60
C GLU A 408 21.12 0.40 4.18
N THR A 409 20.23 -0.53 3.76
CA THR A 409 19.61 -0.45 2.42
C THR A 409 18.74 0.79 2.28
N TYR A 410 17.88 1.08 3.28
CA TYR A 410 17.07 2.30 3.33
C TYR A 410 17.92 3.57 3.23
N SER A 411 19.03 3.67 3.97
CA SER A 411 19.98 4.79 3.85
C SER A 411 20.56 4.93 2.42
N GLY A 412 20.80 3.81 1.74
CA GLY A 412 21.17 3.76 0.33
C GLY A 412 20.10 4.36 -0.60
N HIS A 413 18.83 3.93 -0.47
CA HIS A 413 17.70 4.51 -1.22
C HIS A 413 17.54 5.99 -0.94
N TRP A 414 17.56 6.37 0.34
CA TRP A 414 17.39 7.74 0.79
C TRP A 414 18.43 8.66 0.16
N THR A 415 19.70 8.25 0.19
CA THR A 415 20.80 9.01 -0.41
C THR A 415 20.66 9.07 -1.93
N MET A 416 20.42 7.93 -2.59
CA MET A 416 20.30 7.84 -4.05
C MET A 416 19.19 8.74 -4.60
N TRP A 417 18.01 8.71 -3.98
CA TRP A 417 16.86 9.45 -4.47
C TRP A 417 16.89 10.92 -4.08
N SER A 418 17.31 11.24 -2.85
CA SER A 418 17.41 12.65 -2.44
C SER A 418 18.47 13.39 -3.25
N GLU A 419 19.63 12.78 -3.50
CA GLU A 419 20.66 13.35 -4.39
C GLU A 419 20.20 13.49 -5.84
N LYS A 420 19.33 12.60 -6.33
CA LYS A 420 18.77 12.69 -7.68
C LYS A 420 17.85 13.90 -7.84
N PHE A 421 17.02 14.19 -6.85
CA PHE A 421 16.00 15.24 -6.92
C PHE A 421 16.40 16.55 -6.21
N LYS A 422 17.58 16.62 -5.59
CA LYS A 422 18.04 17.81 -4.82
C LYS A 422 17.98 19.16 -5.57
N ASN A 423 18.04 19.14 -6.90
CA ASN A 423 18.01 20.32 -7.78
C ASN A 423 16.64 20.55 -8.43
N ASP A 424 15.62 19.78 -8.08
CA ASP A 424 14.27 19.81 -8.66
C ASP A 424 13.22 20.05 -7.56
N PRO A 425 12.91 21.32 -7.23
CA PRO A 425 11.97 21.65 -6.17
C PRO A 425 10.50 21.35 -6.51
N ASP A 426 10.20 20.93 -7.74
CA ASP A 426 8.86 20.51 -8.17
C ASP A 426 8.68 18.99 -8.12
N PHE A 427 9.64 18.23 -7.58
CA PHE A 427 9.56 16.78 -7.44
C PHE A 427 10.03 16.31 -6.05
N GLU A 428 9.09 16.10 -5.14
CA GLU A 428 9.40 15.70 -3.76
C GLU A 428 9.78 14.22 -3.64
N TYR A 429 10.80 13.90 -2.86
CA TYR A 429 11.07 12.52 -2.43
C TYR A 429 10.77 12.42 -0.94
N GLN A 430 9.59 11.88 -0.63
CA GLN A 430 9.14 11.71 0.74
C GLN A 430 9.79 10.47 1.34
N VAL A 431 10.57 10.66 2.40
CA VAL A 431 11.49 9.65 2.95
C VAL A 431 10.70 8.47 3.54
N PRO A 432 10.77 7.26 2.96
CA PRO A 432 10.02 6.11 3.45
C PRO A 432 10.79 5.39 4.56
N THR A 433 10.08 4.85 5.54
CA THR A 433 10.58 4.05 6.67
C THR A 433 9.64 2.86 6.90
N ALA A 434 10.11 1.81 7.59
CA ALA A 434 9.29 0.65 7.92
C ALA A 434 9.80 -0.06 9.18
N MET A 435 8.91 -0.69 9.93
CA MET A 435 9.28 -1.41 11.16
C MET A 435 9.92 -2.78 10.89
N GLY A 436 9.76 -3.34 9.68
CA GLY A 436 10.30 -4.66 9.36
C GLY A 436 9.62 -5.33 8.17
N TRP A 437 9.83 -6.64 8.07
CA TRP A 437 9.16 -7.54 7.15
C TRP A 437 9.10 -8.97 7.71
N ASP A 438 7.90 -9.56 7.69
CA ASP A 438 7.65 -10.96 8.05
C ASP A 438 6.29 -11.45 7.50
N MET A 439 6.35 -11.99 6.28
CA MET A 439 5.20 -12.51 5.54
C MET A 439 4.77 -13.92 5.97
N ARG A 440 5.30 -14.48 7.08
CA ARG A 440 4.94 -15.85 7.52
C ARG A 440 3.43 -16.09 7.72
N PRO A 441 2.59 -15.13 8.17
CA PRO A 441 1.13 -15.31 8.22
C PRO A 441 0.46 -15.48 6.85
N ALA A 442 0.91 -14.74 5.83
CA ALA A 442 0.45 -14.94 4.45
C ALA A 442 1.13 -16.11 3.73
N GLY A 443 1.97 -16.88 4.43
CA GLY A 443 2.55 -18.14 3.96
C GLY A 443 4.07 -18.15 3.91
N GLY A 444 4.73 -16.98 3.97
CA GLY A 444 6.18 -16.79 3.89
C GLY A 444 6.77 -16.99 2.48
N THR A 445 7.92 -16.39 2.22
CA THR A 445 8.70 -16.40 0.97
C THR A 445 9.43 -17.73 0.72
N TRP A 446 8.75 -18.86 0.91
CA TRP A 446 9.27 -20.21 0.65
C TRP A 446 9.18 -20.58 -0.85
N PRO A 447 9.83 -21.67 -1.33
CA PRO A 447 9.86 -21.96 -2.76
C PRO A 447 8.45 -22.27 -3.26
N GLN A 448 8.02 -21.55 -4.31
CA GLN A 448 6.67 -21.66 -4.84
C GLN A 448 6.64 -22.48 -6.14
N PRO A 449 5.55 -23.24 -6.42
CA PRO A 449 5.34 -23.86 -7.74
C PRO A 449 5.30 -22.85 -8.91
N SER A 450 5.06 -21.57 -8.60
CA SER A 450 5.09 -20.44 -9.53
C SER A 450 6.49 -20.02 -10.00
N GLY A 451 7.57 -20.59 -9.42
CA GLY A 451 8.96 -20.31 -9.81
C GLY A 451 9.64 -19.18 -9.04
N PHE A 452 9.04 -18.68 -7.96
CA PHE A 452 9.65 -17.69 -7.07
C PHE A 452 10.85 -18.27 -6.29
N PRO A 453 11.95 -17.51 -6.09
CA PRO A 453 13.01 -17.90 -5.17
C PRO A 453 12.48 -18.02 -3.76
N SER A 454 13.08 -18.95 -3.04
CA SER A 454 12.84 -19.14 -1.62
C SER A 454 13.74 -18.21 -0.84
N GLU A 455 13.21 -17.12 -0.29
CA GLU A 455 13.92 -16.13 0.52
C GLU A 455 13.49 -16.08 2.01
N PRO A 456 13.17 -17.21 2.69
CA PRO A 456 12.53 -17.21 4.02
C PRO A 456 13.38 -16.60 5.15
N GLN A 457 14.63 -16.28 4.87
CA GLN A 457 15.53 -15.51 5.73
C GLN A 457 15.08 -14.04 5.81
N LYS A 458 14.39 -13.53 4.78
CA LYS A 458 13.82 -12.18 4.74
C LYS A 458 12.57 -12.05 5.61
N ASP A 459 11.80 -13.11 5.86
CA ASP A 459 10.59 -13.06 6.71
C ASP A 459 10.87 -13.02 8.23
N ARG A 460 12.02 -12.48 8.64
CA ARG A 460 12.41 -12.30 10.05
C ARG A 460 13.16 -10.99 10.27
N VAL A 461 12.90 -10.00 9.41
CA VAL A 461 13.48 -8.67 9.52
C VAL A 461 12.62 -7.89 10.50
N HIS A 462 12.92 -8.03 11.79
CA HIS A 462 12.19 -7.37 12.87
C HIS A 462 13.04 -6.27 13.50
N SER A 463 12.44 -5.09 13.72
CA SER A 463 13.01 -4.08 14.60
C SER A 463 12.52 -4.26 16.05
N ASP A 464 13.08 -3.43 16.91
CA ASP A 464 12.58 -3.13 18.24
C ASP A 464 12.43 -1.60 18.37
N LYS A 465 11.90 -1.12 19.50
CA LYS A 465 11.77 0.32 19.78
C LYS A 465 13.05 1.12 19.52
N ASN A 466 14.21 0.61 19.93
CA ASN A 466 15.49 1.32 19.87
C ASN A 466 16.01 1.44 18.43
N SER A 467 16.01 0.32 17.71
CA SER A 467 16.48 0.24 16.32
C SER A 467 15.53 0.96 15.36
N PHE A 468 14.21 0.90 15.58
CA PHE A 468 13.25 1.70 14.83
C PHE A 468 13.40 3.20 15.12
N THR A 469 13.53 3.60 16.40
CA THR A 469 13.85 5.00 16.77
C THR A 469 15.11 5.51 16.06
N ALA A 470 16.14 4.67 15.92
CA ALA A 470 17.35 5.03 15.19
C ALA A 470 17.08 5.25 13.69
N MET A 471 16.31 4.36 13.05
CA MET A 471 15.88 4.52 11.64
C MET A 471 15.11 5.83 11.43
N LEU A 472 14.17 6.16 12.33
CA LEU A 472 13.38 7.38 12.25
C LEU A 472 14.25 8.65 12.39
N LYS A 473 15.25 8.63 13.28
CA LYS A 473 16.21 9.74 13.42
C LYS A 473 17.06 9.93 12.16
N GLU A 474 17.50 8.84 11.53
CA GLU A 474 18.24 8.89 10.27
C GLU A 474 17.36 9.41 9.11
N ALA A 475 16.11 8.96 9.04
CA ALA A 475 15.12 9.46 8.07
C ALA A 475 14.85 10.97 8.24
N GLN A 476 14.68 11.44 9.49
CA GLN A 476 14.52 12.86 9.78
C GLN A 476 15.76 13.68 9.36
N GLN A 477 16.97 13.17 9.59
CA GLN A 477 18.21 13.84 9.17
C GLN A 477 18.30 13.97 7.64
N ILE A 478 17.90 12.94 6.89
CA ILE A 478 17.78 13.02 5.43
C ILE A 478 16.72 14.06 5.02
N SER A 479 15.52 14.00 5.58
CA SER A 479 14.43 14.96 5.30
C SER A 479 14.93 16.40 5.48
N LYS A 480 15.47 16.72 6.66
CA LYS A 480 16.05 18.03 6.99
C LYS A 480 17.15 18.45 6.01
N LYS A 481 18.04 17.55 5.60
CA LYS A 481 19.15 17.84 4.69
C LYS A 481 18.70 18.23 3.28
N TYR A 482 17.61 17.65 2.77
CA TYR A 482 17.14 17.88 1.39
C TYR A 482 15.79 18.64 1.31
N ARG A 483 15.28 19.13 2.44
CA ARG A 483 13.93 19.72 2.59
C ARG A 483 13.58 20.80 1.55
N SER A 484 14.56 21.59 1.15
CA SER A 484 14.42 22.70 0.19
C SER A 484 13.97 22.28 -1.22
N SER A 485 14.11 21.01 -1.57
CA SER A 485 13.68 20.43 -2.85
C SER A 485 12.85 19.16 -2.70
N ASN A 486 13.13 18.34 -1.68
CA ASN A 486 12.52 17.03 -1.54
C ASN A 486 11.26 17.03 -0.64
N GLY A 487 10.88 18.18 -0.09
CA GLY A 487 9.76 18.30 0.87
C GLY A 487 10.16 17.88 2.30
N ASN A 488 9.21 17.94 3.23
CA ASN A 488 9.40 17.61 4.65
C ASN A 488 8.62 16.37 5.09
N THR A 489 8.19 15.51 4.17
CA THR A 489 7.34 14.34 4.48
C THR A 489 8.18 13.10 4.76
N VAL A 490 7.90 12.44 5.89
CA VAL A 490 8.39 11.10 6.22
C VAL A 490 7.20 10.14 6.17
N MET A 491 7.31 9.08 5.36
CA MET A 491 6.29 8.04 5.26
C MET A 491 6.70 6.83 6.08
N VAL A 492 5.79 6.29 6.89
CA VAL A 492 5.97 5.06 7.65
C VAL A 492 5.04 3.99 7.08
N CYS A 493 5.60 2.93 6.50
CA CYS A 493 4.83 1.72 6.29
C CYS A 493 4.92 0.84 7.55
N CYS A 494 3.81 0.36 8.11
CA CYS A 494 2.43 0.72 7.82
C CYS A 494 1.64 0.72 9.14
N TRP A 495 0.43 1.29 9.17
CA TRP A 495 -0.44 1.20 10.35
C TRP A 495 -0.72 -0.26 10.71
N ASN A 496 -1.28 -1.03 9.77
CA ASN A 496 -1.89 -2.33 10.03
C ASN A 496 -1.65 -3.37 8.91
N GLU A 497 -0.50 -3.35 8.22
CA GLU A 497 -0.14 -4.42 7.25
C GLU A 497 0.34 -5.69 7.99
N TYR A 498 -0.62 -6.35 8.64
CA TYR A 498 -0.40 -7.51 9.49
C TYR A 498 0.14 -8.73 8.74
N LEU A 499 -0.21 -8.88 7.46
CA LEU A 499 0.10 -10.08 6.69
C LEU A 499 1.51 -10.08 6.12
N GLU A 500 2.06 -8.90 5.83
CA GLU A 500 3.46 -8.71 5.44
C GLU A 500 4.39 -8.45 6.64
N GLY A 501 3.82 -8.28 7.84
CA GLY A 501 4.59 -8.13 9.08
C GLY A 501 5.17 -6.74 9.31
N ASN A 502 4.52 -5.72 8.77
CA ASN A 502 4.97 -4.33 8.87
C ASN A 502 3.83 -3.43 9.38
N TYR A 503 3.55 -3.51 10.68
CA TYR A 503 2.40 -2.88 11.34
C TYR A 503 2.85 -2.16 12.63
N ILE A 504 2.56 -0.86 12.74
CA ILE A 504 2.86 -0.08 13.94
C ILE A 504 1.67 0.03 14.90
N GLU A 505 0.49 -0.45 14.49
CA GLU A 505 -0.71 -0.55 15.33
C GLU A 505 -0.43 -1.39 16.59
N PRO A 506 -0.71 -0.88 17.80
CA PRO A 506 -0.36 -1.57 19.04
C PRO A 506 -0.90 -2.99 19.18
N THR A 507 -0.01 -3.95 19.45
CA THR A 507 -0.32 -5.37 19.64
C THR A 507 0.06 -5.91 21.02
N GLU A 508 -0.43 -7.09 21.37
CA GLU A 508 -0.04 -7.82 22.59
C GLU A 508 1.47 -8.16 22.62
N GLY A 509 2.13 -8.25 21.46
CA GLY A 509 3.57 -8.56 21.34
C GLY A 509 4.51 -7.37 21.54
N HIS A 510 4.21 -6.19 20.97
CA HIS A 510 5.10 -5.00 21.04
C HIS A 510 4.48 -3.77 21.76
N GLY A 511 3.24 -3.86 22.22
CA GLY A 511 2.56 -2.73 22.88
C GLY A 511 2.62 -1.46 22.04
N PHE A 512 3.04 -0.35 22.66
CA PHE A 512 3.16 0.96 22.02
C PHE A 512 4.55 1.28 21.46
N ASP A 513 5.50 0.34 21.45
CA ASP A 513 6.92 0.59 21.14
C ASP A 513 7.16 1.42 19.88
N TYR A 514 6.48 1.11 18.77
CA TYR A 514 6.63 1.83 17.51
C TYR A 514 6.00 3.22 17.52
N LEU A 515 4.89 3.41 18.23
CA LEU A 515 4.26 4.72 18.38
C LEU A 515 5.08 5.63 19.31
N GLU A 516 5.61 5.08 20.41
CA GLU A 516 6.53 5.77 21.31
C GLU A 516 7.86 6.13 20.62
N ALA A 517 8.34 5.28 19.70
CA ALA A 517 9.48 5.60 18.84
C ALA A 517 9.20 6.82 17.95
N ILE A 518 8.04 6.86 17.26
CA ILE A 518 7.63 8.01 16.43
C ILE A 518 7.50 9.28 17.28
N GLN A 519 6.80 9.20 18.42
CA GLN A 519 6.64 10.33 19.34
C GLN A 519 8.00 10.84 19.87
N SER A 520 8.98 9.96 20.10
CA SER A 520 10.33 10.37 20.56
C SER A 520 11.19 11.11 19.50
N VAL A 521 10.76 11.11 18.23
CA VAL A 521 11.48 11.71 17.11
C VAL A 521 10.70 12.87 16.46
N PHE A 522 9.37 12.75 16.40
CA PHE A 522 8.46 13.67 15.71
C PHE A 522 7.30 14.17 16.60
N GLY A 523 7.24 13.76 17.86
CA GLY A 523 6.28 14.32 18.82
C GLY A 523 6.68 15.73 19.24
N ASN A 524 5.66 16.57 19.47
CA ASN A 524 5.77 17.96 19.91
C ASN A 524 5.56 18.07 21.43
#